data_AF-A0A554KRL9-F1
#
_entry.id   AF-A0A554KRL9-F1
#
_cell.length_a   1.000
_cell.length_b   1.000
_cell.length_c   1.000
_cell.angle_alpha   90.00
_cell.angle_beta   90.00
_cell.angle_gamma   90.00
#
_symmetry.space_group_name_H-M   'P 1'
#
loop_
_entity.id
_entity.type
_entity.pdbx_description
1 polymer ?
#
loop_
_entity_poly.entity_id
_entity_poly.type
_entity_poly.pdbx_seq_one_letter_code
_entity_poly.pdbx_strand_id
1 'polypeptide(L)'
;MATDGPDPTPCDDEIFRKGTSVAVLSGSSNAIERWVQAVAKKSNARVDWHYSGGRANVLHLGDKKSRKRVFEAINDLQSELKGDILQVGGPGLYRAGVTPVPDGTIAVDPDFGPIVKKKK
;
A
#
# COMPACT_ATOMS: atom_id res chain seq x y z
N MET A 1 -11.48 13.42 -6.00
CA MET A 1 -10.99 12.90 -4.71
C MET A 1 -12.20 12.81 -3.80
N ALA A 2 -12.75 11.60 -3.56
CA ALA A 2 -13.96 11.45 -2.75
C ALA A 2 -13.63 11.67 -1.25
N THR A 3 -14.42 12.53 -0.61
CA THR A 3 -14.20 13.13 0.71
C THR A 3 -14.94 12.38 1.82
N ASP A 4 -14.51 11.16 2.15
CA ASP A 4 -15.15 10.34 3.20
C ASP A 4 -14.41 10.44 4.56
N GLY A 5 -13.67 11.53 4.81
CA GLY A 5 -12.84 11.70 6.01
C GLY A 5 -11.54 12.50 5.76
N PRO A 6 -10.69 12.69 6.78
CA PRO A 6 -9.42 13.38 6.64
C PRO A 6 -8.53 12.68 5.62
N ASP A 7 -7.73 13.46 4.89
CA ASP A 7 -6.76 12.90 3.95
C ASP A 7 -5.84 11.90 4.68
N PRO A 8 -5.58 10.71 4.11
CA PRO A 8 -4.68 9.75 4.72
C PRO A 8 -3.29 10.37 4.94
N THR A 9 -2.59 9.86 5.96
CA THR A 9 -1.21 10.29 6.23
C THR A 9 -0.35 10.12 4.98
N PRO A 10 0.64 10.98 4.74
CA PRO A 10 1.55 10.82 3.62
C PRO A 10 2.19 9.43 3.65
N CYS A 11 2.25 8.78 2.48
CA CYS A 11 2.82 7.44 2.35
C CYS A 11 4.28 7.38 2.85
N ASP A 12 4.69 6.20 3.31
CA ASP A 12 6.08 5.91 3.69
C ASP A 12 6.94 5.73 2.43
N ASP A 13 7.75 6.74 2.11
CA ASP A 13 8.67 6.76 0.96
C ASP A 13 9.59 5.53 0.91
N GLU A 14 9.98 4.96 2.05
CA GLU A 14 10.87 3.81 2.09
C GLU A 14 10.12 2.51 1.74
N ILE A 15 8.91 2.36 2.27
CA ILE A 15 8.03 1.24 1.92
C ILE A 15 7.65 1.32 0.44
N PHE A 16 7.39 2.51 -0.11
CA PHE A 16 7.14 2.68 -1.54
C PHE A 16 8.29 2.14 -2.38
N ARG A 17 9.52 2.54 -2.06
CA ARG A 17 10.70 2.24 -2.89
C ARG A 17 11.23 0.82 -2.72
N LYS A 18 11.22 0.30 -1.49
CA LYS A 18 11.89 -0.95 -1.12
C LYS A 18 10.91 -2.06 -0.71
N GLY A 19 9.64 -1.71 -0.51
CA GLY A 19 8.62 -2.65 -0.10
C GLY A 19 8.33 -3.69 -1.17
N THR A 20 7.86 -4.83 -0.69
CA THR A 20 7.41 -5.95 -1.53
C THR A 20 5.91 -6.07 -1.43
N SER A 21 5.24 -6.27 -2.55
CA SER A 21 3.78 -6.39 -2.56
C SER A 21 3.30 -7.60 -1.76
N VAL A 22 2.22 -7.39 -1.01
CA VAL A 22 1.51 -8.41 -0.23
C VAL A 22 0.04 -8.49 -0.58
N ALA A 23 -0.56 -7.41 -1.10
CA ALA A 23 -1.92 -7.43 -1.64
C ALA A 23 -2.15 -6.30 -2.66
N VAL A 24 -3.16 -6.47 -3.50
CA VAL A 24 -3.72 -5.43 -4.37
C VAL A 24 -5.20 -5.30 -4.06
N LEU A 25 -5.67 -4.08 -3.81
CA LEU A 25 -7.01 -3.79 -3.34
C LEU A 25 -7.74 -2.80 -4.27
N SER A 26 -9.06 -2.85 -4.20
CA SER A 26 -9.99 -1.85 -4.73
C SER A 26 -10.89 -1.33 -3.61
N GLY A 27 -11.15 -0.03 -3.56
CA GLY A 27 -11.96 0.58 -2.51
C GLY A 27 -11.68 2.07 -2.35
N SER A 28 -12.43 2.73 -1.47
CA SER A 28 -12.17 4.14 -1.14
C SER A 28 -10.90 4.27 -0.29
N SER A 29 -10.14 5.34 -0.51
CA SER A 29 -8.84 5.56 0.17
C SER A 29 -8.92 5.44 1.69
N ASN A 30 -9.99 5.93 2.30
CA ASN A 30 -10.17 5.88 3.76
C ASN A 30 -10.48 4.47 4.27
N ALA A 31 -11.21 3.65 3.50
CA ALA A 31 -11.44 2.25 3.86
C ALA A 31 -10.14 1.44 3.76
N ILE A 32 -9.36 1.68 2.70
CA ILE A 32 -8.07 1.04 2.48
C ILE A 32 -7.08 1.43 3.58
N GLU A 33 -6.93 2.73 3.88
CA GLU A 33 -6.06 3.23 4.95
C GLU A 33 -6.36 2.55 6.28
N ARG A 34 -7.62 2.57 6.72
CA ARG A 34 -8.03 1.95 8.00
C ARG A 34 -7.70 0.46 8.05
N TRP A 35 -7.96 -0.25 6.97
CA TRP A 35 -7.70 -1.69 6.89
C TRP A 35 -6.20 -2.00 6.89
N VAL A 36 -5.40 -1.25 6.12
CA VAL A 36 -3.95 -1.42 6.05
C VAL A 36 -3.30 -1.12 7.40
N GLN A 37 -3.74 -0.07 8.11
CA GLN A 37 -3.27 0.22 9.46
C GLN A 37 -3.63 -0.89 10.45
N ALA A 38 -4.81 -1.50 10.33
CA ALA A 38 -5.20 -2.65 11.14
C ALA A 38 -4.30 -3.88 10.87
N VAL A 39 -3.98 -4.16 9.60
CA VAL A 39 -3.03 -5.20 9.20
C VAL A 39 -1.63 -4.92 9.76
N ALA A 40 -1.13 -3.69 9.63
CA ALA A 40 0.18 -3.28 10.16
C ALA A 40 0.26 -3.49 11.67
N LYS A 41 -0.78 -3.04 12.40
CA LYS A 41 -0.90 -3.20 13.85
C LYS A 41 -0.95 -4.67 14.27
N LYS A 42 -1.80 -5.48 13.63
CA LYS A 42 -1.98 -6.91 13.98
C LYS A 42 -0.73 -7.73 13.68
N SER A 43 -0.07 -7.47 12.56
CA SER A 43 1.14 -8.18 12.15
C SER A 43 2.41 -7.71 12.89
N ASN A 44 2.35 -6.56 13.57
CA ASN A 44 3.52 -5.87 14.11
C ASN A 44 4.65 -5.81 13.06
N ALA A 45 4.32 -5.24 11.90
CA ALA A 45 5.19 -5.14 10.74
C ALA A 45 5.00 -3.80 10.01
N ARG A 46 6.01 -3.38 9.26
CA ARG A 46 5.93 -2.18 8.42
C ARG A 46 5.14 -2.49 7.15
N VAL A 47 3.92 -1.99 7.09
CA VAL A 47 3.00 -2.14 5.97
C VAL A 47 2.40 -0.78 5.66
N ASP A 48 2.36 -0.42 4.38
CA ASP A 48 1.69 0.77 3.87
C ASP A 48 1.07 0.46 2.50
N TRP A 49 0.21 1.35 1.98
CA TRP A 49 -0.38 1.21 0.66
C TRP A 49 -0.12 2.42 -0.22
N HIS A 50 0.00 2.15 -1.52
CA HIS A 50 0.26 3.18 -2.52
C HIS A 50 -0.68 3.01 -3.70
N TYR A 51 -1.30 4.11 -4.09
CA TYR A 51 -2.14 4.14 -5.27
C TYR A 51 -1.25 4.10 -6.52
N SER A 52 -1.46 3.09 -7.37
CA SER A 52 -0.83 3.01 -8.68
C SER A 52 -1.70 2.27 -9.69
N GLY A 53 -1.86 2.86 -10.88
CA GLY A 53 -2.61 2.25 -11.99
C GLY A 53 -4.07 1.94 -11.65
N GLY A 54 -4.73 2.83 -10.90
CA GLY A 54 -6.15 2.66 -10.52
C GLY A 54 -6.40 1.72 -9.33
N ARG A 55 -5.34 1.23 -8.66
CA ARG A 55 -5.42 0.22 -7.61
C ARG A 55 -4.54 0.56 -6.42
N ALA A 56 -4.93 0.11 -5.24
CA ALA A 56 -4.11 0.23 -4.05
C ALA A 56 -3.17 -0.97 -3.93
N ASN A 57 -1.87 -0.71 -3.94
CA ASN A 57 -0.84 -1.73 -3.77
C ASN A 57 -0.37 -1.69 -2.33
N VAL A 58 -0.65 -2.75 -1.58
CA VAL A 58 -0.19 -2.90 -0.20
C VAL A 58 1.21 -3.51 -0.22
N LEU A 59 2.14 -2.80 0.41
CA LEU A 59 3.55 -3.11 0.42
C LEU A 59 4.03 -3.38 1.84
N HIS A 60 4.93 -4.34 1.98
CA HIS A 60 5.60 -4.68 3.23
C HIS A 60 7.11 -4.51 3.10
N LEU A 61 7.73 -3.88 4.10
CA LEU A 61 9.18 -3.76 4.23
C LEU A 61 9.68 -4.46 5.49
N GLY A 62 10.45 -5.54 5.33
CA GLY A 62 10.95 -6.32 6.46
C GLY A 62 11.42 -7.71 6.04
N ASP A 63 11.55 -8.61 7.01
CA ASP A 63 12.04 -9.96 6.80
C ASP A 63 10.93 -10.96 6.45
N LYS A 64 11.31 -12.23 6.20
CA LYS A 64 10.35 -13.30 5.87
C LYS A 64 9.39 -13.62 7.02
N LYS A 65 9.81 -13.48 8.27
CA LYS A 65 8.97 -13.76 9.45
C LYS A 65 7.91 -12.68 9.61
N SER A 66 8.26 -11.40 9.46
CA SER A 66 7.29 -10.31 9.48
C SER A 66 6.34 -10.41 8.29
N ARG A 67 6.84 -10.74 7.10
CA ARG A 67 5.99 -10.95 5.91
C ARG A 67 4.96 -12.07 6.12
N LYS A 68 5.33 -13.16 6.78
CA LYS A 68 4.38 -14.24 7.11
C LYS A 68 3.25 -13.73 8.01
N ARG A 69 3.58 -12.97 9.07
CA ARG A 69 2.58 -12.37 9.97
C ARG A 69 1.66 -11.39 9.24
N VAL A 70 2.16 -10.68 8.23
CA VAL A 70 1.34 -9.83 7.37
C VAL A 70 0.30 -10.65 6.62
N PHE A 71 0.69 -11.78 6.00
CA PHE A 71 -0.28 -12.65 5.32
C PHE A 71 -1.31 -13.27 6.28
N GLU A 72 -0.89 -13.68 7.48
CA GLU A 72 -1.80 -14.15 8.53
C GLU A 72 -2.80 -13.05 8.93
N ALA A 73 -2.32 -11.80 9.12
CA ALA A 73 -3.18 -10.67 9.44
C ALA A 73 -4.15 -10.31 8.30
N ILE A 74 -3.71 -10.38 7.04
CA ILE A 74 -4.57 -10.18 5.86
C ILE A 74 -5.69 -11.21 5.84
N ASN A 75 -5.37 -12.49 6.07
CA ASN A 75 -6.35 -13.56 6.08
C ASN A 75 -7.40 -13.38 7.18
N ASP A 76 -6.98 -12.96 8.37
CA ASP A 76 -7.88 -12.74 9.51
C ASP A 76 -8.79 -11.51 9.31
N LEU A 77 -8.28 -10.46 8.67
CA LEU A 77 -8.97 -9.18 8.54
C LEU A 77 -9.68 -9.01 7.19
N GLN A 78 -9.60 -9.99 6.28
CA GLN A 78 -10.13 -9.83 4.91
C GLN A 78 -11.63 -9.46 4.88
N SER A 79 -12.43 -9.99 5.81
CA SER A 79 -13.87 -9.72 5.91
C SER A 79 -14.20 -8.34 6.46
N GLU A 80 -13.22 -7.66 7.07
CA GLU A 80 -13.38 -6.30 7.61
C GLU A 80 -13.08 -5.23 6.55
N LEU A 81 -12.50 -5.61 5.41
CA LEU A 81 -12.23 -4.69 4.31
C LEU A 81 -13.57 -4.21 3.71
N LYS A 82 -13.78 -2.90 3.69
CA LYS A 82 -14.85 -2.27 2.90
C LYS A 82 -14.33 -1.98 1.50
N GLY A 83 -14.29 -3.02 0.67
CA GLY A 83 -13.70 -3.03 -0.67
C GLY A 83 -13.39 -4.47 -1.10
N ASP A 84 -12.59 -4.62 -2.15
CA ASP A 84 -12.22 -5.92 -2.71
C ASP A 84 -10.72 -6.18 -2.61
N ILE A 85 -10.36 -7.38 -2.19
CA ILE A 85 -8.99 -7.90 -2.37
C ILE A 85 -8.91 -8.50 -3.78
N LEU A 86 -8.21 -7.83 -4.68
CA LEU A 86 -8.04 -8.28 -6.06
C LEU A 86 -6.95 -9.36 -6.17
N GLN A 87 -5.95 -9.30 -5.30
CA GLN A 87 -4.82 -10.24 -5.29
C GLN A 87 -4.20 -10.28 -3.89
N VAL A 88 -3.80 -11.48 -3.45
CA VAL A 88 -2.93 -11.68 -2.28
C VAL A 88 -1.60 -12.26 -2.74
N GLY A 89 -0.51 -11.64 -2.32
CA GLY A 89 0.84 -12.00 -2.76
C GLY A 89 1.10 -11.67 -4.23
N GLY A 90 2.19 -12.21 -4.77
CA GLY A 90 2.61 -11.98 -6.17
C GLY A 90 3.26 -10.59 -6.40
N PRO A 91 3.64 -10.29 -7.66
CA PRO A 91 4.17 -8.98 -8.00
C PRO A 91 3.06 -7.91 -7.94
N GLY A 92 3.36 -6.77 -7.33
CA GLY A 92 2.52 -5.58 -7.43
C GLY A 92 2.56 -4.97 -8.83
N LEU A 93 1.66 -4.02 -9.10
CA LEU A 93 1.64 -3.28 -10.37
C LEU A 93 2.88 -2.39 -10.50
N TYR A 94 3.28 -1.75 -9.40
CA TYR A 94 4.59 -1.15 -9.24
C TYR A 94 5.60 -2.21 -8.76
N ARG A 95 6.78 -2.23 -9.37
CA ARG A 95 7.86 -3.16 -9.04
C ARG A 95 9.09 -2.39 -8.59
N ALA A 96 9.37 -2.44 -7.28
CA ALA A 96 10.60 -1.95 -6.69
C ALA A 96 11.83 -2.47 -7.47
N GLY A 97 12.70 -1.56 -7.92
CA GLY A 97 13.91 -1.87 -8.68
C GLY A 97 13.70 -2.21 -10.17
N VAL A 98 12.46 -2.20 -10.67
CA VAL A 98 12.13 -2.45 -12.09
C VAL A 98 11.55 -1.21 -12.75
N THR A 99 10.65 -0.49 -12.07
CA THR A 99 10.04 0.74 -12.61
C THR A 99 10.85 1.95 -12.14
N PRO A 100 11.64 2.63 -13.00
CA PRO A 100 12.34 3.85 -12.62
C PRO A 100 11.32 4.95 -12.33
N VAL A 101 11.42 5.54 -11.14
CA VAL A 101 10.62 6.69 -10.71
C VAL A 101 11.55 7.78 -10.16
N PRO A 102 11.21 9.07 -10.30
CA PRO A 102 12.00 10.15 -9.72
C PRO A 102 12.24 9.96 -8.22
N ASP A 103 13.36 10.49 -7.74
CA ASP A 103 13.62 10.51 -6.31
C ASP A 103 12.56 11.31 -5.56
N GLY A 104 11.95 10.69 -4.56
CA GLY A 104 10.91 11.27 -3.73
C GLY A 104 9.50 10.94 -4.21
N THR A 105 9.33 10.10 -5.22
CA THR A 105 8.02 9.59 -5.61
C THR A 105 7.39 8.82 -4.45
N ILE A 106 6.13 9.12 -4.16
CA ILE A 106 5.31 8.50 -3.10
C ILE A 106 4.07 7.78 -3.65
N ALA A 107 3.68 8.10 -4.89
CA ALA A 107 2.58 7.46 -5.61
C ALA A 107 2.78 7.62 -7.13
N VAL A 108 2.10 6.81 -7.94
CA VAL A 108 2.10 6.95 -9.42
C VAL A 108 0.65 7.00 -9.88
N ASP A 109 0.22 8.16 -10.34
CA ASP A 109 -1.11 8.34 -10.88
C ASP A 109 -1.12 7.99 -12.38
N PRO A 110 -2.14 7.27 -12.90
CA PRO A 110 -2.22 6.96 -14.33
C PRO A 110 -2.41 8.19 -15.21
N ASP A 111 -3.05 9.25 -14.72
CA ASP A 111 -3.34 10.48 -15.46
C ASP A 111 -2.25 11.55 -15.25
N PHE A 112 -1.63 11.57 -14.06
CA PHE A 112 -0.66 12.62 -13.67
C PHE A 112 0.80 12.15 -13.57
N GLY A 113 1.07 10.84 -13.66
CA GLY A 113 2.41 10.28 -13.53
C GLY A 113 2.93 10.23 -12.08
N PRO A 114 4.26 10.16 -11.87
CA PRO A 114 4.86 10.06 -10.54
C PRO A 114 4.58 11.31 -9.67
N ILE A 115 3.97 11.10 -8.50
CA ILE A 115 3.74 12.16 -7.50
C ILE A 115 4.93 12.18 -6.55
N VAL A 116 5.62 13.32 -6.46
CA VAL A 116 6.81 13.51 -5.63
C VAL A 116 6.48 14.33 -4.39
N LYS A 117 6.99 13.90 -3.23
CA LYS A 117 6.87 14.65 -1.97
C LYS A 117 7.61 15.99 -2.11
N LYS A 118 6.91 17.11 -2.00
CA LYS A 118 7.56 18.44 -1.93
C LYS A 118 8.36 18.51 -0.63
N LYS A 119 9.68 18.68 -0.74
CA LYS A 119 10.51 19.06 0.41
C LYS A 119 10.01 20.43 0.91
N LYS A 120 9.63 20.50 2.18
CA LYS A 120 9.45 21.78 2.87
C LYS A 120 10.81 22.43 3.10
#